data_AF-A0A5M6HQS8-F1
#
_entry.id   AF-A0A5M6HQS8-F1
#
_cell.length_a   1.000
_cell.length_b   1.000
_cell.length_c   1.000
_cell.angle_alpha   90.00
_cell.angle_beta   90.00
_cell.angle_gamma   90.00
#
_symmetry.space_group_name_H-M   'P 1'
#
loop_
_entity.id
_entity.type
_entity.pdbx_description
1 polymer ?
#
loop_
_entity_poly.entity_id
_entity_poly.type
_entity_poly.pdbx_seq_one_letter_code
_entity_poly.pdbx_strand_id
1 'polypeptide(L)'
;MVVTVAAVVSIATAAVANDGCARSDPAGAVAPAATWTRHGLEWVWSAPAPHIVDRCRVREQREAGCQEGDVRFGDTAAMRGALDDIDWPPNVRRMMSAAALSDVPEQAYALIDAALHSEGLDGTHRAILLNEKILTALQFRDTSAAKRVLEESGPPGDVPAALLSDRLFFRVLVAEDGATPRDWASVLDELLTEALQKDPSHFSVRVWRLLAWFKGRAARSEDSCPGAIRALSTRALDVSQASACPLLVGHVDHVIARRLESPGLAGSGPDASWRSFVTGLLAHVTRNRPVEAAALGDLARRARAGSCEELMIRELATLGETR
;
A
#
# COMPACT_ATOMS: atom_id res chain seq x y z
N MET A 1 -42.83 63.76 8.93
CA MET A 1 -41.38 63.98 9.16
C MET A 1 -40.91 62.89 10.11
N VAL A 2 -39.66 62.42 9.96
CA VAL A 2 -39.04 61.23 10.62
C VAL A 2 -39.33 59.93 9.87
N VAL A 3 -38.63 59.66 8.76
CA VAL A 3 -37.28 59.05 8.58
C VAL A 3 -37.31 57.53 8.69
N THR A 4 -37.39 56.92 7.52
CA THR A 4 -37.08 55.52 7.20
C THR A 4 -35.57 55.30 7.38
N VAL A 5 -35.17 54.34 8.21
CA VAL A 5 -33.80 53.81 8.20
C VAL A 5 -33.85 52.44 7.52
N ALA A 6 -33.45 52.41 6.26
CA ALA A 6 -33.13 51.17 5.56
C ALA A 6 -31.72 50.73 6.01
N ALA A 7 -31.65 49.70 6.84
CA ALA A 7 -30.39 49.00 7.10
C ALA A 7 -30.17 47.97 5.98
N VAL A 8 -29.36 48.35 5.00
CA VAL A 8 -28.72 47.41 4.08
C VAL A 8 -27.68 46.64 4.87
N VAL A 9 -27.97 45.38 5.19
CA VAL A 9 -26.94 44.42 5.61
C VAL A 9 -26.74 43.44 4.46
N SER A 10 -25.74 43.75 3.63
CA SER A 10 -25.16 42.81 2.69
C SER A 10 -24.38 41.76 3.47
N ILE A 11 -24.90 40.53 3.53
CA ILE A 11 -24.07 39.35 3.75
C ILE A 11 -24.25 38.48 2.51
N ALA A 12 -23.38 38.71 1.53
CA ALA A 12 -23.08 37.73 0.51
C ALA A 12 -22.19 36.65 1.17
N THR A 13 -22.80 35.62 1.74
CA THR A 13 -22.12 34.35 1.97
C THR A 13 -22.41 33.46 0.79
N ALA A 14 -21.51 33.49 -0.19
CA ALA A 14 -21.37 32.42 -1.16
C ALA A 14 -21.00 31.14 -0.38
N ALA A 15 -22.00 30.33 -0.05
CA ALA A 15 -21.79 28.94 0.30
C ALA A 15 -21.48 28.20 -1.00
N VAL A 16 -20.22 28.23 -1.39
CA VAL A 16 -19.66 27.35 -2.42
C VAL A 16 -19.83 25.92 -1.90
N ALA A 17 -20.77 25.19 -2.47
CA ALA A 17 -20.81 23.74 -2.34
C ALA A 17 -19.55 23.20 -3.01
N ASN A 18 -18.59 22.84 -2.18
CA ASN A 18 -17.25 22.43 -2.54
C ASN A 18 -17.30 20.96 -2.98
N ASP A 19 -17.52 20.71 -4.28
CA ASP A 19 -17.25 19.40 -4.88
C ASP A 19 -15.74 19.18 -4.86
N GLY A 20 -15.28 18.56 -3.78
CA GLY A 20 -13.93 18.63 -3.24
C GLY A 20 -12.80 17.95 -4.02
N CYS A 21 -12.81 17.96 -5.36
CA CYS A 21 -11.63 17.58 -6.14
C CYS A 21 -11.34 18.51 -7.35
N ALA A 22 -11.91 19.71 -7.45
CA ALA A 22 -11.68 20.57 -8.62
C ALA A 22 -10.37 21.38 -8.54
N ARG A 23 -9.48 21.17 -9.52
CA ARG A 23 -9.21 22.27 -10.48
C ARG A 23 -10.28 22.13 -11.58
N SER A 24 -11.18 23.13 -11.66
CA SER A 24 -12.08 23.57 -12.78
C SER A 24 -12.51 22.51 -13.82
N ASP A 25 -13.77 22.30 -14.21
CA ASP A 25 -14.99 23.13 -14.24
C ASP A 25 -16.19 22.24 -14.72
N PRO A 26 -17.42 22.72 -14.99
CA PRO A 26 -18.66 22.18 -14.41
C PRO A 26 -19.52 21.33 -15.37
N ALA A 27 -20.19 20.31 -14.82
CA ALA A 27 -21.63 19.99 -15.01
C ALA A 27 -21.90 18.50 -14.70
N GLY A 28 -22.69 18.24 -13.65
CA GLY A 28 -23.65 17.13 -13.71
C GLY A 28 -23.44 15.88 -12.83
N ALA A 29 -22.64 15.92 -11.76
CA ALA A 29 -22.62 14.83 -10.77
C ALA A 29 -23.25 15.28 -9.45
N VAL A 30 -24.35 14.65 -9.05
CA VAL A 30 -25.05 14.94 -7.79
C VAL A 30 -24.22 14.37 -6.64
N ALA A 31 -23.48 15.23 -5.93
CA ALA A 31 -22.95 14.92 -4.61
C ALA A 31 -24.10 14.47 -3.68
N PRO A 32 -23.86 13.57 -2.70
CA PRO A 32 -24.88 13.26 -1.70
C PRO A 32 -25.39 14.56 -1.09
N ALA A 33 -26.68 14.85 -1.27
CA ALA A 33 -27.24 16.14 -0.89
C ALA A 33 -27.12 16.32 0.62
N ALA A 34 -26.58 17.45 1.04
CA ALA A 34 -26.68 17.87 2.43
C ALA A 34 -28.16 17.85 2.85
N THR A 35 -28.46 17.21 3.98
CA THR A 35 -29.83 17.09 4.46
C THR A 35 -30.10 18.14 5.52
N TRP A 36 -31.14 18.94 5.30
CA TRP A 36 -31.71 19.80 6.32
C TRP A 36 -32.73 19.00 7.11
N THR A 37 -32.48 18.79 8.41
CA THR A 37 -33.37 18.04 9.29
C THR A 37 -33.98 18.99 10.30
N ARG A 38 -35.31 19.00 10.42
CA ARG A 38 -36.01 19.88 11.35
C ARG A 38 -36.18 19.18 12.69
N HIS A 39 -35.60 19.75 13.75
CA HIS A 39 -35.77 19.31 15.14
C HIS A 39 -36.56 20.38 15.90
N GLY A 40 -37.88 20.21 15.99
CA GLY A 40 -38.76 21.22 16.57
C GLY A 40 -38.82 22.51 15.73
N LEU A 41 -38.33 23.62 16.28
CA LEU A 41 -38.22 24.91 15.58
C LEU A 41 -36.86 25.14 14.93
N GLU A 42 -35.88 24.25 15.17
CA GLU A 42 -34.52 24.39 14.66
C GLU A 42 -34.32 23.59 13.37
N TRP A 43 -33.63 24.20 12.41
CA TRP A 43 -33.15 23.54 11.21
C TRP A 43 -31.69 23.18 11.40
N VAL A 44 -31.39 21.89 11.47
CA VAL A 44 -30.02 21.38 11.57
C VAL A 44 -29.56 21.00 10.18
N TRP A 45 -28.49 21.64 9.74
CA TRP A 45 -27.78 21.25 8.54
C TRP A 45 -26.86 20.07 8.85
N SER A 46 -27.03 18.97 8.13
CA SER A 46 -26.09 17.85 8.14
C SER A 46 -25.32 17.85 6.84
N ALA A 47 -24.01 18.11 6.93
CA ALA A 47 -23.09 17.89 5.82
C ALA A 47 -23.25 16.46 5.29
N PRO A 48 -23.10 16.23 3.97
CA PRO A 48 -22.84 14.87 3.53
C PRO A 48 -21.63 14.32 4.29
N ALA A 49 -21.77 13.11 4.81
CA ALA A 49 -20.66 12.44 5.47
C ALA A 49 -19.47 12.40 4.48
N PRO A 50 -18.27 12.84 4.88
CA PRO A 50 -17.11 12.76 4.02
C PRO A 50 -16.89 11.30 3.62
N HIS A 51 -16.58 11.08 2.35
CA HIS A 51 -16.29 9.73 1.84
C HIS A 51 -15.18 9.07 2.66
N ILE A 52 -15.33 7.77 2.90
CA ILE A 52 -14.38 7.01 3.71
C ILE A 52 -13.15 6.68 2.87
N VAL A 53 -13.38 6.33 1.60
CA VAL A 53 -12.34 6.16 0.58
C VAL A 53 -11.98 7.52 -0.03
N ASP A 54 -10.69 7.78 -0.18
CA ASP A 54 -10.17 8.99 -0.83
C ASP A 54 -10.47 8.98 -2.34
N ARG A 55 -11.56 9.64 -2.72
CA ARG A 55 -12.04 9.69 -4.10
C ARG A 55 -11.15 10.50 -5.03
N CYS A 56 -10.50 11.56 -4.52
CA CYS A 56 -9.61 12.36 -5.34
C CYS A 56 -8.39 11.53 -5.75
N ARG A 57 -7.79 10.82 -4.79
CA ARG A 57 -6.68 9.91 -5.05
C ARG A 57 -7.06 8.78 -6.00
N VAL A 58 -8.24 8.18 -5.83
CA VAL A 58 -8.76 7.16 -6.77
C VAL A 58 -8.85 7.71 -8.18
N ARG A 59 -9.43 8.91 -8.35
CA ARG A 59 -9.61 9.54 -9.66
C ARG A 59 -8.25 9.86 -10.29
N GLU A 60 -7.35 10.50 -9.55
CA GLU A 60 -5.99 10.83 -10.01
C GLU A 60 -5.23 9.59 -10.49
N GLN A 61 -5.26 8.50 -9.71
CA GLN A 61 -4.59 7.25 -10.10
C GLN A 61 -5.26 6.59 -11.31
N ARG A 62 -6.60 6.61 -11.38
CA ARG A 62 -7.36 6.08 -12.51
C ARG A 62 -7.12 6.88 -13.79
N GLU A 63 -6.91 8.20 -13.69
CA GLU A 63 -6.58 9.10 -14.80
C GLU A 63 -5.14 8.94 -15.26
N ALA A 64 -4.18 8.86 -14.33
CA ALA A 64 -2.77 8.63 -14.62
C ALA A 64 -2.53 7.30 -15.36
N GLY A 65 -3.29 6.26 -15.04
CA GLY A 65 -3.21 4.95 -15.70
C GLY A 65 -1.84 4.27 -15.53
N CYS A 66 -1.44 3.45 -16.51
CA CYS A 66 -0.16 2.72 -16.54
C CYS A 66 1.07 3.58 -16.89
N GLN A 67 1.04 4.90 -16.70
CA GLN A 67 2.25 5.70 -16.94
C GLN A 67 3.35 5.32 -15.94
N GLU A 68 4.62 5.59 -16.28
CA GLU A 68 5.80 5.29 -15.47
C GLU A 68 5.69 5.99 -14.09
N GLY A 69 4.99 5.36 -13.15
CA GLY A 69 4.94 5.81 -11.78
C GLY A 69 6.29 5.62 -11.11
N ASP A 70 6.54 6.38 -10.04
CA ASP A 70 7.81 6.33 -9.30
C ASP A 70 8.04 5.01 -8.54
N VAL A 71 7.08 4.06 -8.58
CA VAL A 71 7.22 2.76 -7.93
C VAL A 71 7.96 1.78 -8.84
N ARG A 72 8.90 1.04 -8.26
CA ARG A 72 9.81 0.14 -8.96
C ARG A 72 9.68 -1.29 -8.42
N PHE A 73 9.88 -2.28 -9.29
CA PHE A 73 9.87 -3.70 -8.97
C PHE A 73 11.29 -4.20 -8.74
N GLY A 74 11.48 -5.09 -7.75
CA GLY A 74 12.77 -5.66 -7.41
C GLY A 74 12.89 -5.89 -5.91
N ASP A 75 13.51 -7.00 -5.53
CA ASP A 75 13.67 -7.41 -4.14
C ASP A 75 14.73 -6.58 -3.39
N THR A 76 15.62 -5.90 -4.13
CA THR A 76 16.61 -4.97 -3.59
C THR A 76 16.56 -3.61 -4.30
N ALA A 77 17.06 -2.57 -3.64
CA ALA A 77 17.18 -1.22 -4.18
C ALA A 77 18.00 -1.17 -5.47
N ALA A 78 19.02 -2.03 -5.57
CA ALA A 78 19.83 -2.19 -6.78
C ALA A 78 18.99 -2.72 -7.95
N MET A 79 18.17 -3.78 -7.73
CA MET A 79 17.26 -4.30 -8.75
C MET A 79 16.18 -3.29 -9.16
N ARG A 80 15.73 -2.45 -8.22
CA ARG A 80 14.75 -1.39 -8.46
C ARG A 80 15.31 -0.20 -9.23
N GLY A 81 16.64 -0.11 -9.41
CA GLY A 81 17.29 1.08 -9.95
C GLY A 81 17.12 2.31 -9.04
N ALA A 82 16.98 2.09 -7.73
CA ALA A 82 16.80 3.16 -6.74
C ALA A 82 18.14 3.78 -6.28
N LEU A 83 19.25 3.36 -6.87
CA LEU A 83 20.60 3.85 -6.61
C LEU A 83 21.17 4.39 -7.92
N ASP A 84 21.84 5.54 -7.85
CA ASP A 84 22.51 6.17 -9.00
C ASP A 84 23.63 5.27 -9.54
N ASP A 85 23.96 5.42 -10.83
CA ASP A 85 24.89 4.57 -11.60
C ASP A 85 26.07 4.00 -10.79
N ILE A 86 25.94 2.72 -10.42
CA ILE A 86 26.96 1.97 -9.67
C ILE A 86 27.84 1.20 -10.65
N ASP A 87 29.09 1.62 -10.78
CA ASP A 87 30.07 0.89 -11.59
C ASP A 87 30.67 -0.28 -10.80
N TRP A 88 30.31 -1.50 -11.20
CA TRP A 88 30.77 -2.70 -10.53
C TRP A 88 32.11 -3.21 -11.08
N PRO A 89 33.11 -3.47 -10.21
CA PRO A 89 34.33 -4.15 -10.62
C PRO A 89 34.03 -5.47 -11.35
N PRO A 90 34.70 -5.78 -12.49
CA PRO A 90 34.40 -6.98 -13.29
C PRO A 90 34.53 -8.31 -12.52
N ASN A 91 35.42 -8.38 -11.54
CA ASN A 91 35.54 -9.53 -10.63
C ASN A 91 34.30 -9.69 -9.75
N VAL A 92 33.78 -8.60 -9.17
CA VAL A 92 32.57 -8.64 -8.33
C VAL A 92 31.34 -9.03 -9.15
N ARG A 93 31.19 -8.49 -10.36
CA ARG A 93 30.11 -8.91 -11.29
C ARG A 93 30.12 -10.41 -11.55
N ARG A 94 31.31 -10.99 -11.83
CA ARG A 94 31.45 -12.43 -12.06
C ARG A 94 31.10 -13.26 -10.82
N MET A 95 31.57 -12.85 -9.64
CA MET A 95 31.26 -13.54 -8.38
C MET A 95 29.77 -13.49 -8.05
N MET A 96 29.13 -12.32 -8.16
CA MET A 96 27.70 -12.19 -7.88
C MET A 96 26.84 -12.94 -8.90
N SER A 97 27.24 -12.97 -10.17
CA SER A 97 26.56 -13.80 -11.19
C SER A 97 26.66 -15.28 -10.86
N ALA A 98 27.84 -15.75 -10.43
CA ALA A 98 28.02 -17.14 -10.01
C ALA A 98 27.25 -17.47 -8.72
N ALA A 99 27.16 -16.52 -7.77
CA ALA A 99 26.39 -16.68 -6.54
C ALA A 99 24.89 -16.82 -6.84
N ALA A 100 24.35 -15.97 -7.71
CA ALA A 100 22.93 -15.99 -8.10
C ALA A 100 22.51 -17.25 -8.87
N LEU A 101 23.46 -17.95 -9.51
CA LEU A 101 23.22 -19.21 -10.22
C LEU A 101 23.51 -20.46 -9.37
N SER A 102 23.97 -20.28 -8.14
CA SER A 102 24.31 -21.40 -7.26
C SER A 102 23.06 -21.97 -6.61
N ASP A 103 22.83 -23.28 -6.74
CA ASP A 103 21.78 -24.00 -6.00
C ASP A 103 22.24 -24.44 -4.60
N VAL A 104 23.53 -24.26 -4.29
CA VAL A 104 24.15 -24.65 -3.01
C VAL A 104 24.33 -23.39 -2.15
N PRO A 105 23.69 -23.31 -0.95
CA PRO A 105 23.76 -22.13 -0.10
C PRO A 105 25.19 -21.74 0.27
N GLU A 106 26.02 -22.71 0.66
CA GLU A 106 27.39 -22.47 1.13
C GLU A 106 28.27 -21.88 0.02
N GLN A 107 28.07 -22.34 -1.23
CA GLN A 107 28.78 -21.81 -2.38
C GLN A 107 28.33 -20.38 -2.72
N ALA A 108 27.02 -20.11 -2.67
CA ALA A 108 26.49 -18.76 -2.88
C ALA A 108 27.06 -17.79 -1.83
N TYR A 109 27.03 -18.17 -0.55
CA TYR A 109 27.58 -17.34 0.53
C TYR A 109 29.08 -17.11 0.38
N ALA A 110 29.86 -18.14 0.05
CA ALA A 110 31.30 -18.01 -0.14
C ALA A 110 31.65 -17.02 -1.27
N LEU A 111 30.87 -17.03 -2.36
CA LEU A 111 31.06 -16.11 -3.48
C LEU A 111 30.70 -14.66 -3.11
N ILE A 112 29.60 -14.46 -2.37
CA ILE A 112 29.21 -13.13 -1.88
C ILE A 112 30.23 -12.60 -0.87
N ASP A 113 30.74 -13.46 0.01
CA ASP A 113 31.79 -13.10 0.96
C ASP A 113 33.10 -12.75 0.25
N ALA A 114 33.50 -13.49 -0.78
CA ALA A 114 34.65 -13.13 -1.61
C ALA A 114 34.44 -11.78 -2.32
N ALA A 115 33.21 -11.50 -2.80
CA ALA A 115 32.87 -10.21 -3.36
C ALA A 115 32.99 -9.07 -2.32
N LEU A 116 32.49 -9.25 -1.09
CA LEU A 116 32.60 -8.28 -0.01
C LEU A 116 34.05 -7.91 0.33
N HIS A 117 35.00 -8.83 0.17
CA HIS A 117 36.41 -8.60 0.45
C HIS A 117 37.22 -8.09 -0.76
N SER A 118 36.56 -7.81 -1.89
CA SER A 118 37.25 -7.29 -3.07
C SER A 118 37.77 -5.86 -2.87
N GLU A 119 38.94 -5.59 -3.45
CA GLU A 119 39.52 -4.24 -3.51
C GLU A 119 38.66 -3.31 -4.39
N GLY A 120 38.71 -2.00 -4.09
CA GLY A 120 38.00 -0.97 -4.86
C GLY A 120 36.52 -0.79 -4.51
N LEU A 121 36.00 -1.50 -3.51
CA LEU A 121 34.61 -1.31 -3.05
C LEU A 121 34.50 -0.22 -1.98
N ASP A 122 33.68 0.79 -2.28
CA ASP A 122 33.25 1.80 -1.33
C ASP A 122 32.15 1.28 -0.37
N GLY A 123 31.66 2.16 0.51
CA GLY A 123 30.61 1.84 1.48
C GLY A 123 29.29 1.40 0.83
N THR A 124 28.89 2.02 -0.28
CA THR A 124 27.64 1.71 -0.99
C THR A 124 27.71 0.33 -1.63
N HIS A 125 28.80 -0.01 -2.31
CA HIS A 125 29.01 -1.34 -2.87
C HIS A 125 28.92 -2.43 -1.80
N ARG A 126 29.58 -2.19 -0.65
CA ARG A 126 29.55 -3.12 0.49
C ARG A 126 28.14 -3.24 1.06
N ALA A 127 27.41 -2.15 1.20
CA ALA A 127 26.04 -2.15 1.69
C ALA A 127 25.09 -2.95 0.78
N ILE A 128 25.26 -2.86 -0.55
CA ILE A 128 24.49 -3.65 -1.51
C ILE A 128 24.81 -5.13 -1.37
N LEU A 129 26.09 -5.50 -1.36
CA LEU A 129 26.51 -6.90 -1.22
C LEU A 129 26.02 -7.51 0.10
N LEU A 130 25.98 -6.73 1.19
CA LEU A 130 25.37 -7.15 2.45
C LEU A 130 23.86 -7.39 2.31
N ASN A 131 23.13 -6.49 1.64
CA ASN A 131 21.69 -6.67 1.37
C ASN A 131 21.44 -7.92 0.48
N GLU A 132 22.28 -8.15 -0.53
CA GLU A 132 22.20 -9.36 -1.37
C GLU A 132 22.51 -10.63 -0.58
N LYS A 133 23.46 -10.58 0.37
CA LYS A 133 23.72 -11.70 1.29
C LYS A 133 22.50 -12.03 2.14
N ILE A 134 21.82 -11.01 2.67
CA ILE A 134 20.57 -11.18 3.45
C ILE A 134 19.47 -11.78 2.57
N LEU A 135 19.26 -11.23 1.37
CA LEU A 135 18.25 -11.73 0.42
C LEU A 135 18.52 -13.18 0.03
N THR A 136 19.77 -13.52 -0.29
CA THR A 136 20.20 -14.89 -0.63
C THR A 136 19.89 -15.84 0.51
N ALA A 137 20.17 -15.45 1.76
CA ALA A 137 19.84 -16.27 2.93
C ALA A 137 18.32 -16.50 3.07
N LEU A 138 17.50 -15.46 2.83
CA LEU A 138 16.05 -15.59 2.81
C LEU A 138 15.54 -16.52 1.69
N GLN A 139 16.14 -16.46 0.49
CA GLN A 139 15.78 -17.33 -0.64
C GLN A 139 16.06 -18.81 -0.34
N PHE A 140 17.17 -19.12 0.34
CA PHE A 140 17.47 -20.46 0.84
C PHE A 140 16.73 -20.84 2.13
N ARG A 141 15.87 -19.96 2.66
CA ARG A 141 15.15 -20.13 3.93
C ARG A 141 16.07 -20.28 5.16
N ASP A 142 17.28 -19.77 5.09
CA ASP A 142 18.21 -19.67 6.22
C ASP A 142 17.96 -18.37 6.99
N THR A 143 16.86 -18.34 7.73
CA THR A 143 16.46 -17.17 8.54
C THR A 143 17.50 -16.81 9.62
N SER A 144 18.27 -17.81 10.08
CA SER A 144 19.32 -17.60 11.09
C SER A 144 20.52 -16.85 10.51
N ALA A 145 20.95 -17.21 9.29
CA ALA A 145 21.98 -16.45 8.58
C ALA A 145 21.50 -15.04 8.23
N ALA A 146 20.27 -14.89 7.71
CA ALA A 146 19.70 -13.58 7.41
C ALA A 146 19.68 -12.66 8.64
N LYS A 147 19.24 -13.18 9.79
CA LYS A 147 19.23 -12.45 11.07
C LYS A 147 20.62 -12.00 11.50
N ARG A 148 21.60 -12.92 11.46
CA ARG A 148 22.99 -12.62 11.82
C ARG A 148 23.59 -11.52 10.94
N VAL A 149 23.41 -11.59 9.63
CA VAL A 149 23.93 -10.55 8.72
C VAL A 149 23.23 -9.20 8.96
N LEU A 150 21.93 -9.19 9.25
CA LEU A 150 21.19 -7.98 9.64
C LEU A 150 21.70 -7.34 10.93
N GLU A 151 22.13 -8.15 11.91
CA GLU A 151 22.72 -7.68 13.17
C GLU A 151 24.15 -7.16 12.98
N GLU A 152 24.98 -7.89 12.22
CA GLU A 152 26.38 -7.54 11.91
C GLU A 152 26.50 -6.29 11.04
N SER A 153 25.53 -6.02 10.17
CA SER A 153 25.51 -4.85 9.28
C SER A 153 25.38 -3.51 10.02
N GLY A 154 25.24 -3.54 11.35
CA GLY A 154 25.31 -2.36 12.23
C GLY A 154 24.14 -1.37 12.08
N PRO A 155 24.14 -0.30 12.90
CA PRO A 155 23.17 0.78 12.77
C PRO A 155 23.36 1.55 11.44
N PRO A 156 22.37 2.32 10.98
CA PRO A 156 22.25 2.90 9.63
C PRO A 156 23.34 3.88 9.13
N GLY A 157 24.48 4.03 9.81
CA GLY A 157 25.49 5.04 9.48
C GLY A 157 25.93 4.96 8.02
N ASP A 158 25.77 6.05 7.28
CA ASP A 158 26.13 6.27 5.87
C ASP A 158 25.53 5.32 4.82
N VAL A 159 24.50 4.53 5.17
CA VAL A 159 23.81 3.65 4.20
C VAL A 159 22.73 4.44 3.44
N PRO A 160 22.70 4.39 2.09
CA PRO A 160 21.63 5.00 1.30
C PRO A 160 20.23 4.59 1.77
N ALA A 161 19.29 5.55 1.75
CA ALA A 161 17.93 5.34 2.26
C ALA A 161 17.22 4.14 1.61
N ALA A 162 17.40 3.94 0.30
CA ALA A 162 16.83 2.80 -0.41
C ALA A 162 17.34 1.44 0.12
N LEU A 163 18.63 1.35 0.47
CA LEU A 163 19.21 0.14 1.05
C LEU A 163 18.77 -0.07 2.51
N LEU A 164 18.49 1.01 3.25
CA LEU A 164 17.86 0.92 4.57
C LEU A 164 16.43 0.40 4.49
N SER A 165 15.66 0.83 3.47
CA SER A 165 14.32 0.29 3.21
C SER A 165 14.37 -1.23 3.04
N ASP A 166 15.30 -1.75 2.23
CA ASP A 166 15.48 -3.20 2.06
C ASP A 166 15.78 -3.89 3.40
N ARG A 167 16.68 -3.36 4.23
CA ARG A 167 17.02 -3.97 5.52
C ARG A 167 15.83 -4.01 6.48
N LEU A 168 15.04 -2.94 6.53
CA LEU A 168 13.81 -2.89 7.31
C LEU A 168 12.79 -3.91 6.80
N PHE A 169 12.67 -4.04 5.47
CA PHE A 169 11.82 -5.03 4.84
C PHE A 169 12.30 -6.47 5.14
N PHE A 170 13.60 -6.74 5.06
CA PHE A 170 14.16 -8.06 5.37
C PHE A 170 14.00 -8.43 6.84
N ARG A 171 14.06 -7.46 7.77
CA ARG A 171 13.71 -7.70 9.18
C ARG A 171 12.27 -8.19 9.33
N VAL A 172 11.35 -7.63 8.55
CA VAL A 172 9.95 -8.10 8.52
C VAL A 172 9.89 -9.54 7.99
N LEU A 173 10.61 -9.86 6.91
CA LEU A 173 10.65 -11.22 6.37
C LEU A 173 11.25 -12.24 7.34
N VAL A 174 12.32 -11.89 8.08
CA VAL A 174 12.91 -12.75 9.11
C VAL A 174 11.93 -12.97 10.27
N ALA A 175 11.20 -11.93 10.68
CA ALA A 175 10.28 -11.98 11.81
C ALA A 175 8.91 -12.58 11.46
N GLU A 176 8.57 -12.72 10.17
CA GLU A 176 7.24 -13.16 9.75
C GLU A 176 6.90 -14.58 10.24
N ASP A 177 7.93 -15.44 10.30
CA ASP A 177 7.85 -16.80 10.81
C ASP A 177 7.76 -16.78 12.34
N GLY A 178 6.53 -16.96 12.85
CA GLY A 178 6.24 -16.96 14.29
C GLY A 178 5.65 -15.66 14.82
N ALA A 179 5.51 -14.62 13.99
CA ALA A 179 4.83 -13.39 14.37
C ALA A 179 3.35 -13.63 14.70
N THR A 180 2.92 -13.12 15.85
CA THR A 180 1.51 -13.13 16.26
C THR A 180 0.72 -12.02 15.54
N PRO A 181 -0.63 -12.06 15.53
CA PRO A 181 -1.43 -10.94 15.03
C PRO A 181 -1.08 -9.59 15.69
N ARG A 182 -0.65 -9.60 16.96
CA ARG A 182 -0.21 -8.38 17.65
C ARG A 182 1.09 -7.84 17.05
N ASP A 183 2.06 -8.71 16.77
CA ASP A 183 3.33 -8.31 16.16
C ASP A 183 3.12 -7.73 14.76
N TRP A 184 2.20 -8.32 13.98
CA TRP A 184 1.77 -7.77 12.69
C TRP A 184 1.04 -6.43 12.81
N ALA A 185 0.31 -6.20 13.90
CA ALA A 185 -0.45 -4.98 14.10
C ALA A 185 0.40 -3.78 14.55
N SER A 186 1.51 -4.02 15.26
CA SER A 186 2.41 -2.98 15.75
C SER A 186 3.80 -3.06 15.10
N VAL A 187 4.63 -4.02 15.53
CA VAL A 187 6.06 -4.05 15.22
C VAL A 187 6.33 -4.15 13.72
N LEU A 188 5.68 -5.07 13.02
CA LEU A 188 5.94 -5.29 11.61
C LEU A 188 5.34 -4.18 10.72
N ASP A 189 4.16 -3.66 11.06
CA ASP A 189 3.55 -2.53 10.32
C ASP A 189 4.36 -1.23 10.51
N GLU A 190 4.95 -1.01 11.70
CA GLU A 190 5.87 0.09 11.96
C GLU A 190 7.15 -0.02 11.13
N LEU A 191 7.79 -1.19 11.10
CA LEU A 191 8.98 -1.44 10.27
C LEU A 191 8.69 -1.23 8.78
N LEU A 192 7.55 -1.72 8.29
CA LEU A 192 7.14 -1.53 6.90
C LEU A 192 6.82 -0.06 6.59
N THR A 193 6.25 0.67 7.55
CA THR A 193 5.97 2.10 7.39
C THR A 193 7.27 2.90 7.34
N GLU A 194 8.24 2.59 8.22
CA GLU A 194 9.57 3.18 8.16
C GLU A 194 10.27 2.83 6.84
N ALA A 195 10.21 1.58 6.39
CA ALA A 195 10.78 1.15 5.11
C ALA A 195 10.21 1.96 3.94
N LEU A 196 8.90 2.22 3.93
CA LEU A 196 8.25 3.01 2.90
C LEU A 196 8.67 4.48 2.93
N GLN A 197 8.91 5.04 4.12
CA GLN A 197 9.41 6.41 4.26
C GLN A 197 10.84 6.53 3.73
N LYS A 198 11.67 5.49 3.88
CA LYS A 198 13.04 5.45 3.35
C LYS A 198 13.07 5.27 1.82
N ASP A 199 12.16 4.48 1.28
CA ASP A 199 12.02 4.27 -0.17
C ASP A 199 10.54 4.19 -0.57
N PRO A 200 9.92 5.32 -0.95
CA PRO A 200 8.55 5.32 -1.44
C PRO A 200 8.38 4.47 -2.71
N SER A 201 9.44 4.20 -3.48
CA SER A 201 9.35 3.40 -4.71
C SER A 201 9.22 1.89 -4.46
N HIS A 202 9.38 1.43 -3.22
CA HIS A 202 9.47 0.00 -2.91
C HIS A 202 8.11 -0.71 -3.00
N PHE A 203 7.84 -1.38 -4.12
CA PHE A 203 6.58 -2.10 -4.35
C PHE A 203 6.30 -3.19 -3.30
N SER A 204 7.27 -4.07 -3.02
CA SER A 204 7.11 -5.15 -2.06
C SER A 204 6.72 -4.64 -0.67
N VAL A 205 7.36 -3.58 -0.16
CA VAL A 205 6.94 -2.96 1.12
C VAL A 205 5.47 -2.53 1.08
N ARG A 206 5.00 -1.89 0.00
CA ARG A 206 3.58 -1.47 -0.14
C ARG A 206 2.63 -2.66 -0.08
N VAL A 207 2.95 -3.76 -0.77
CA VAL A 207 2.15 -5.00 -0.73
C VAL A 207 2.18 -5.65 0.65
N TRP A 208 3.33 -5.68 1.33
CA TRP A 208 3.42 -6.25 2.67
C TRP A 208 2.71 -5.41 3.72
N ARG A 209 2.54 -4.10 3.52
CA ARG A 209 1.69 -3.27 4.39
C ARG A 209 0.21 -3.66 4.29
N LEU A 210 -0.27 -4.04 3.11
CA LEU A 210 -1.60 -4.68 3.00
C LEU A 210 -1.64 -6.00 3.76
N LEU A 211 -0.62 -6.85 3.61
CA LEU A 211 -0.55 -8.13 4.32
C LEU A 211 -0.52 -7.96 5.85
N ALA A 212 0.23 -6.98 6.36
CA ALA A 212 0.29 -6.65 7.79
C ALA A 212 -1.07 -6.16 8.32
N TRP A 213 -1.84 -5.45 7.50
CA TRP A 213 -3.22 -5.12 7.84
C TRP A 213 -4.07 -6.39 8.03
N PHE A 214 -4.02 -7.33 7.07
CA PHE A 214 -4.79 -8.58 7.18
C PHE A 214 -4.34 -9.44 8.37
N LYS A 215 -3.04 -9.73 8.47
CA LYS A 215 -2.50 -10.61 9.52
C LYS A 215 -2.65 -10.03 10.93
N GLY A 216 -2.62 -8.70 11.08
CA GLY A 216 -2.80 -8.04 12.37
C GLY A 216 -4.25 -7.72 12.74
N ARG A 217 -5.22 -7.91 11.84
CA ARG A 217 -6.60 -7.41 12.01
C ARG A 217 -7.27 -7.91 13.28
N ALA A 218 -7.08 -9.17 13.64
CA ALA A 218 -7.69 -9.75 14.84
C ALA A 218 -7.22 -9.07 16.15
N ALA A 219 -6.02 -8.48 16.15
CA ALA A 219 -5.49 -7.73 17.28
C ALA A 219 -5.93 -6.25 17.28
N ARG A 220 -6.54 -5.76 16.19
CA ARG A 220 -7.11 -4.42 16.08
C ARG A 220 -8.57 -4.47 16.58
N SER A 221 -8.74 -4.73 17.87
CA SER A 221 -10.05 -4.99 18.51
C SER A 221 -10.99 -3.77 18.59
N GLU A 222 -10.58 -2.59 18.08
CA GLU A 222 -11.25 -1.31 18.33
C GLU A 222 -11.52 -0.47 17.06
N ASP A 223 -11.23 -0.99 15.86
CA ASP A 223 -11.48 -0.24 14.63
C ASP A 223 -12.96 -0.28 14.26
N SER A 224 -13.64 0.87 14.37
CA SER A 224 -14.97 1.05 13.74
C SER A 224 -14.90 0.66 12.25
N CYS A 225 -15.96 0.08 11.70
CA CYS A 225 -15.99 -0.31 10.28
C CYS A 225 -15.54 0.82 9.33
N PRO A 226 -15.97 2.09 9.50
CA PRO A 226 -15.44 3.21 8.71
C PRO A 226 -13.93 3.43 8.87
N GLY A 227 -13.40 3.32 10.10
CA GLY A 227 -11.97 3.43 10.37
C GLY A 227 -11.16 2.33 9.67
N ALA A 228 -11.64 1.08 9.75
CA ALA A 228 -11.04 -0.07 9.09
C ALA A 228 -11.05 0.05 7.56
N ILE A 229 -12.17 0.48 6.97
CA ILE A 229 -12.29 0.75 5.52
C ILE A 229 -11.30 1.84 5.10
N ARG A 230 -11.21 2.94 5.86
CA ARG A 230 -10.24 4.03 5.58
C ARG A 230 -8.80 3.51 5.66
N ALA A 231 -8.43 2.81 6.72
CA ALA A 231 -7.09 2.30 6.93
C ALA A 231 -6.66 1.31 5.84
N LEU A 232 -7.57 0.44 5.41
CA LEU A 232 -7.32 -0.54 4.36
C LEU A 232 -7.30 0.08 2.96
N SER A 233 -8.24 0.97 2.65
CA SER A 233 -8.28 1.65 1.35
C SER A 233 -7.06 2.53 1.14
N THR A 234 -6.57 3.25 2.16
CA THR A 234 -5.30 4.00 2.06
C THR A 234 -4.14 3.10 1.66
N ARG A 235 -3.97 1.94 2.31
CA ARG A 235 -2.91 0.98 1.98
C ARG A 235 -3.08 0.37 0.58
N ALA A 236 -4.32 0.10 0.17
CA ALA A 236 -4.60 -0.40 -1.17
C ALA A 236 -4.23 0.65 -2.24
N LEU A 237 -4.59 1.91 -2.00
CA LEU A 237 -4.24 3.02 -2.90
C LEU A 237 -2.74 3.34 -2.90
N ASP A 238 -2.01 3.01 -1.83
CA ASP A 238 -0.54 3.04 -1.85
C ASP A 238 0.00 2.04 -2.87
N VAL A 239 -0.57 0.84 -2.98
CA VAL A 239 -0.11 -0.15 -3.95
C VAL A 239 -0.35 0.29 -5.40
N SER A 240 -1.50 0.93 -5.71
CA SER A 240 -1.83 1.36 -7.07
C SER A 240 -1.11 2.62 -7.57
N GLN A 241 -0.30 3.29 -6.73
CA GLN A 241 0.69 4.26 -7.25
C GLN A 241 1.80 3.57 -8.05
N ALA A 242 1.93 2.24 -7.92
CA ALA A 242 2.67 1.44 -8.87
C ALA A 242 1.84 1.30 -10.13
N SER A 243 2.32 1.90 -11.23
CA SER A 243 1.88 1.72 -12.62
C SER A 243 0.57 0.94 -12.68
N ALA A 244 -0.58 1.65 -12.72
CA ALA A 244 -1.92 1.08 -12.51
C ALA A 244 -2.33 0.12 -13.64
N CYS A 245 -1.61 -1.00 -13.74
CA CYS A 245 -1.73 -1.98 -14.76
C CYS A 245 -2.56 -3.14 -14.25
N PRO A 246 -3.56 -3.60 -15.02
CA PRO A 246 -4.43 -4.70 -14.63
C PRO A 246 -3.68 -5.94 -14.15
N LEU A 247 -2.45 -6.18 -14.66
CA LEU A 247 -1.57 -7.27 -14.22
C LEU A 247 -1.22 -7.17 -12.72
N LEU A 248 -1.04 -5.98 -12.15
CA LEU A 248 -0.68 -5.82 -10.74
C LEU A 248 -1.80 -6.21 -9.80
N VAL A 249 -3.07 -5.97 -10.16
CA VAL A 249 -4.22 -6.40 -9.34
C VAL A 249 -4.20 -7.91 -9.15
N GLY A 250 -3.93 -8.66 -10.22
CA GLY A 250 -3.80 -10.11 -10.16
C GLY A 250 -2.63 -10.58 -9.30
N HIS A 251 -1.47 -9.92 -9.40
CA HIS A 251 -0.30 -10.26 -8.58
C HIS A 251 -0.54 -9.96 -7.09
N VAL A 252 -1.13 -8.82 -6.77
CA VAL A 252 -1.42 -8.42 -5.38
C VAL A 252 -2.43 -9.38 -4.75
N ASP A 253 -3.54 -9.68 -5.43
CA ASP A 253 -4.50 -10.69 -4.91
C ASP A 253 -3.83 -12.06 -4.77
N HIS A 254 -3.04 -12.50 -5.75
CA HIS A 254 -2.36 -13.80 -5.67
C HIS A 254 -1.39 -13.89 -4.49
N VAL A 255 -0.57 -12.85 -4.26
CA VAL A 255 0.37 -12.80 -3.13
C VAL A 255 -0.39 -12.82 -1.80
N ILE A 256 -1.43 -11.99 -1.65
CA ILE A 256 -2.24 -11.95 -0.43
C ILE A 256 -2.94 -13.30 -0.21
N ALA A 257 -3.55 -13.87 -1.24
CA ALA A 257 -4.24 -15.16 -1.19
C ALA A 257 -3.31 -16.28 -0.71
N ARG A 258 -2.09 -16.36 -1.28
CA ARG A 258 -1.10 -17.38 -0.87
C ARG A 258 -0.62 -17.17 0.56
N ARG A 259 -0.37 -15.92 0.97
CA ARG A 259 0.16 -15.60 2.30
C ARG A 259 -0.88 -15.69 3.42
N LEU A 260 -2.17 -15.62 3.09
CA LEU A 260 -3.27 -15.87 4.01
C LEU A 260 -3.82 -17.30 3.92
N GLU A 261 -3.19 -18.18 3.11
CA GLU A 261 -3.65 -19.56 2.86
C GLU A 261 -5.13 -19.64 2.43
N SER A 262 -5.61 -18.60 1.73
CA SER A 262 -7.01 -18.42 1.33
C SER A 262 -7.08 -18.29 -0.19
N PRO A 263 -7.18 -19.40 -0.94
CA PRO A 263 -7.09 -19.35 -2.40
C PRO A 263 -8.28 -18.64 -3.04
N GLY A 264 -7.98 -17.69 -3.94
CA GLY A 264 -8.95 -17.03 -4.84
C GLY A 264 -9.88 -15.99 -4.19
N LEU A 265 -10.69 -15.33 -5.02
CA LEU A 265 -11.72 -14.34 -4.61
C LEU A 265 -12.93 -15.01 -3.94
N ALA A 266 -13.17 -16.28 -4.26
CA ALA A 266 -14.21 -17.11 -3.64
C ALA A 266 -13.81 -17.70 -2.27
N GLY A 267 -12.71 -17.22 -1.68
CA GLY A 267 -12.25 -17.68 -0.38
C GLY A 267 -13.36 -17.62 0.68
N SER A 268 -13.50 -18.70 1.44
CA SER A 268 -14.25 -18.74 2.68
C SER A 268 -13.32 -18.32 3.83
N GLY A 269 -13.82 -17.52 4.77
CA GLY A 269 -13.04 -17.07 5.92
C GLY A 269 -13.36 -15.65 6.36
N PRO A 270 -12.86 -15.25 7.54
CA PRO A 270 -13.19 -13.97 8.18
C PRO A 270 -12.64 -12.75 7.42
N ASP A 271 -11.70 -12.93 6.48
CA ASP A 271 -11.08 -11.86 5.69
C ASP A 271 -11.62 -11.73 4.26
N ALA A 272 -12.55 -12.61 3.84
CA ALA A 272 -13.01 -12.67 2.45
C ALA A 272 -13.68 -11.36 1.97
N SER A 273 -14.48 -10.72 2.82
CA SER A 273 -15.10 -9.42 2.52
C SER A 273 -14.04 -8.34 2.32
N TRP A 274 -13.06 -8.25 3.22
CA TRP A 274 -11.97 -7.28 3.17
C TRP A 274 -11.09 -7.44 1.92
N ARG A 275 -10.80 -8.69 1.54
CA ARG A 275 -10.08 -9.00 0.29
C ARG A 275 -10.88 -8.60 -0.96
N SER A 276 -12.19 -8.89 -0.96
CA SER A 276 -13.07 -8.48 -2.05
C SER A 276 -13.11 -6.96 -2.17
N PHE A 277 -13.16 -6.23 -1.06
CA PHE A 277 -13.09 -4.78 -1.05
C PHE A 277 -11.79 -4.22 -1.64
N VAL A 278 -10.63 -4.72 -1.21
CA VAL A 278 -9.31 -4.31 -1.76
C VAL A 278 -9.23 -4.62 -3.25
N THR A 279 -9.67 -5.82 -3.66
CA THR A 279 -9.67 -6.22 -5.06
C THR A 279 -10.57 -5.31 -5.90
N GLY A 280 -11.78 -5.02 -5.42
CA GLY A 280 -12.72 -4.11 -6.08
C GLY A 280 -12.15 -2.70 -6.24
N LEU A 281 -11.51 -2.16 -5.20
CA LEU A 281 -10.88 -0.85 -5.23
C LEU A 281 -9.71 -0.79 -6.24
N LEU A 282 -8.81 -1.77 -6.22
CA LEU A 282 -7.69 -1.84 -7.16
C LEU A 282 -8.18 -2.08 -8.60
N ALA A 283 -9.20 -2.92 -8.79
CA ALA A 283 -9.82 -3.15 -10.08
C ALA A 283 -10.49 -1.88 -10.64
N HIS A 284 -11.10 -1.07 -9.78
CA HIS A 284 -11.65 0.23 -10.16
C HIS A 284 -10.55 1.17 -10.67
N VAL A 285 -9.47 1.33 -9.90
CA VAL A 285 -8.34 2.20 -10.28
C VAL A 285 -7.71 1.75 -11.60
N THR A 286 -7.53 0.44 -11.80
CA THR A 286 -6.95 -0.14 -13.03
C THR A 286 -7.95 -0.35 -14.16
N ARG A 287 -9.20 0.12 -14.01
CA ARG A 287 -10.29 0.01 -14.99
C ARG A 287 -10.61 -1.44 -15.40
N ASN A 288 -10.34 -2.43 -14.54
CA ASN A 288 -10.64 -3.84 -14.76
C ASN A 288 -12.09 -4.17 -14.36
N ARG A 289 -13.05 -3.81 -15.22
CA ARG A 289 -14.49 -3.95 -14.95
C ARG A 289 -14.96 -5.37 -14.59
N PRO A 290 -14.49 -6.45 -15.26
CA PRO A 290 -14.90 -7.80 -14.88
C PRO A 290 -14.50 -8.16 -13.45
N VAL A 291 -13.29 -7.80 -13.00
CA VAL A 291 -12.80 -8.07 -11.64
C VAL A 291 -13.53 -7.20 -10.61
N GLU A 292 -13.76 -5.93 -10.93
CA GLU A 292 -14.56 -5.02 -10.09
C GLU A 292 -15.98 -5.57 -9.86
N ALA A 293 -16.65 -6.00 -10.92
CA ALA A 293 -18.00 -6.58 -10.85
C ALA A 293 -18.03 -7.89 -10.05
N ALA A 294 -17.04 -8.77 -10.24
CA ALA A 294 -16.93 -10.01 -9.47
C ALA A 294 -16.75 -9.73 -7.96
N ALA A 295 -15.85 -8.80 -7.61
CA ALA A 295 -15.63 -8.39 -6.22
C ALA A 295 -16.87 -7.77 -5.56
N LEU A 296 -17.61 -6.92 -6.30
CA LEU A 296 -18.88 -6.36 -5.83
C LEU A 296 -19.96 -7.44 -5.64
N GLY A 297 -20.08 -8.38 -6.58
CA GLY A 297 -20.98 -9.52 -6.45
C GLY A 297 -20.63 -10.39 -5.24
N ASP A 298 -19.35 -10.56 -4.96
CA ASP A 298 -18.85 -11.28 -3.79
C ASP A 298 -19.19 -10.61 -2.47
N LEU A 299 -19.03 -9.28 -2.38
CA LEU A 299 -19.47 -8.51 -1.22
C LEU A 299 -20.98 -8.58 -1.06
N ALA A 300 -21.75 -8.40 -2.14
CA ALA A 300 -23.21 -8.41 -2.11
C ALA A 300 -23.78 -9.74 -1.59
N ARG A 301 -23.16 -10.88 -1.93
CA ARG A 301 -23.57 -12.20 -1.41
C ARG A 301 -23.35 -12.35 0.11
N ARG A 302 -22.44 -11.56 0.70
CA ARG A 302 -22.07 -11.62 2.13
C ARG A 302 -22.74 -10.51 2.96
N ALA A 303 -23.18 -9.44 2.31
CA ALA A 303 -23.74 -8.27 2.97
C ALA A 303 -25.07 -8.56 3.68
N ARG A 304 -25.25 -7.93 4.84
CA ARG A 304 -26.52 -7.86 5.58
C ARG A 304 -26.81 -6.40 5.89
N ALA A 305 -28.08 -6.06 6.14
CA ALA A 305 -28.46 -4.69 6.49
C ALA A 305 -27.66 -4.20 7.71
N GLY A 306 -26.99 -3.05 7.56
CA GLY A 306 -26.15 -2.44 8.59
C GLY A 306 -24.79 -3.12 8.79
N SER A 307 -24.39 -4.07 7.94
CA SER A 307 -23.10 -4.73 8.02
C SER A 307 -21.98 -3.89 7.40
N CYS A 308 -20.72 -4.23 7.71
CA CYS A 308 -19.58 -3.52 7.17
C CYS A 308 -19.45 -3.68 5.65
N GLU A 309 -19.87 -4.83 5.11
CA GLU A 309 -19.94 -5.11 3.68
C GLU A 309 -20.89 -4.15 2.94
N GLU A 310 -22.03 -3.76 3.54
CA GLU A 310 -22.93 -2.79 2.93
C GLU A 310 -22.22 -1.44 2.74
N LEU A 311 -21.42 -1.04 3.73
CA LEU A 311 -20.61 0.17 3.66
C LEU A 311 -19.50 0.05 2.62
N MET A 312 -18.80 -1.09 2.53
CA MET A 312 -17.80 -1.35 1.49
C MET A 312 -18.39 -1.27 0.08
N ILE A 313 -19.57 -1.88 -0.13
CA ILE A 313 -20.30 -1.83 -1.41
C ILE A 313 -20.65 -0.39 -1.75
N ARG A 314 -21.18 0.37 -0.79
CA ARG A 314 -21.54 1.79 -1.00
C ARG A 314 -20.32 2.62 -1.39
N GLU A 315 -19.20 2.48 -0.67
CA GLU A 315 -17.98 3.20 -0.99
C GLU A 315 -17.47 2.83 -2.40
N LEU A 316 -17.46 1.55 -2.79
CA LEU A 316 -17.05 1.14 -4.14
C LEU A 316 -18.01 1.61 -5.24
N ALA A 317 -19.32 1.46 -5.06
CA ALA A 317 -20.33 1.83 -6.05
C ALA A 317 -20.26 3.32 -6.39
N THR A 318 -20.04 4.14 -5.36
CA THR A 318 -19.96 5.59 -5.53
C THR A 318 -18.67 6.09 -6.19
N LEU A 319 -17.62 5.25 -6.31
CA LEU A 319 -16.46 5.57 -7.15
C LEU A 319 -16.84 5.59 -8.65
N GLY A 320 -17.81 4.77 -9.04
CA GLY A 320 -18.31 4.65 -10.42
C GLY A 320 -19.21 5.79 -10.90
N GLU A 321 -19.67 6.65 -9.98
CA GLU A 321 -20.59 7.77 -10.25
C GLU A 321 -19.87 9.06 -10.67
N THR A 322 -18.53 9.05 -10.72
CA THR A 322 -17.72 10.15 -11.27
C THR A 322 -17.88 10.20 -12.80
N ARG A 323 -18.86 10.99 -13.26
CA ARG A 323 -19.06 11.37 -14.66
C ARG A 323 -18.70 12.83 -14.86
#